data_AF-A0A8S4QT11-F1
#
_entry.id   AF-A0A8S4QT11-F1
#
_cell.length_a   1.000
_cell.length_b   1.000
_cell.length_c   1.000
_cell.angle_alpha   90.00
_cell.angle_beta   90.00
_cell.angle_gamma   90.00
#
_symmetry.space_group_name_H-M   'P 1'
#
loop_
_entity.id
_entity.type
_entity.pdbx_description
1 polymer ?
#
loop_
_entity_poly.entity_id
_entity_poly.type
_entity_poly.pdbx_seq_one_letter_code
_entity_poly.pdbx_strand_id
1 'polypeptide(L)'
;AYSYHTCGGPLQPVPFPADALVGPGIPRGARVVAALPHGEVVCAVALSLSSSARHAYTGGKGCVKLWDITNPGSPTTLEPLSQLDCL
;
A
#
# COMPACT_ATOMS: atom_id res chain seq x y z
N ALA A 1 -23.02 -5.38 -5.28
CA ALA A 1 -22.36 -4.09 -5.61
C ALA A 1 -23.36 -3.22 -6.34
N TYR A 2 -23.45 -1.93 -5.99
CA TYR A 2 -24.33 -0.96 -6.64
C TYR A 2 -23.45 0.14 -7.24
N SER A 3 -23.69 0.50 -8.49
CA SER A 3 -23.00 1.59 -9.20
C SER A 3 -24.00 2.61 -9.71
N TYR A 4 -23.58 3.87 -9.74
CA TYR A 4 -24.35 4.96 -10.31
C TYR A 4 -23.47 5.71 -11.32
N HIS A 5 -24.07 6.17 -12.41
CA HIS A 5 -23.39 6.93 -13.45
C HIS A 5 -23.84 8.40 -13.41
N THR A 6 -22.90 9.34 -13.52
CA THR A 6 -23.18 10.79 -13.60
C THR A 6 -22.49 11.42 -14.81
N CYS A 7 -23.14 11.39 -15.98
CA CYS A 7 -22.73 12.22 -17.12
C CYS A 7 -23.46 13.58 -17.09
N GLY A 8 -23.19 14.38 -16.06
CA GLY A 8 -23.77 15.73 -15.92
C GLY A 8 -25.28 15.79 -15.66
N GLY A 9 -25.92 14.65 -15.35
CA GLY A 9 -27.34 14.53 -15.00
C GLY A 9 -27.56 13.90 -13.61
N PRO A 10 -28.83 13.66 -13.23
CA PRO A 10 -29.17 13.00 -11.97
C PRO A 10 -28.58 11.59 -11.90
N LEU A 11 -28.26 11.14 -10.68
CA LEU A 11 -27.69 9.82 -10.42
C LEU A 11 -28.57 8.71 -10.98
N GLN A 12 -28.09 8.00 -12.00
CA GLN A 12 -28.80 6.87 -12.58
C GLN A 12 -28.18 5.55 -12.09
N PRO A 13 -28.97 4.62 -11.51
CA PRO A 13 -28.47 3.30 -11.13
C PRO A 13 -28.08 2.51 -12.38
N VAL A 14 -26.89 1.94 -12.36
CA VAL A 14 -26.38 1.06 -13.43
C VAL A 14 -25.96 -0.28 -12.84
N PRO A 15 -26.29 -1.41 -13.51
CA PRO A 15 -25.83 -2.72 -13.08
C PRO A 15 -24.31 -2.74 -13.02
N PHE A 16 -23.75 -3.21 -11.90
CA PHE A 16 -22.32 -3.47 -11.82
C PHE A 16 -22.02 -4.68 -12.71
N PRO A 17 -21.18 -4.55 -13.74
CA PRO A 17 -21.01 -5.64 -14.69
C PRO A 17 -20.31 -6.81 -13.99
N ALA A 18 -20.70 -8.04 -14.32
CA ALA A 18 -20.28 -9.24 -13.58
C ALA A 18 -18.76 -9.47 -13.65
N ASP A 19 -18.14 -9.03 -14.74
CA ASP A 19 -16.71 -9.07 -14.97
C ASP A 19 -15.93 -8.01 -14.17
N ALA A 20 -16.55 -6.92 -13.70
CA ALA A 20 -15.86 -5.95 -12.85
C ALA A 20 -15.41 -6.51 -11.49
N LEU A 21 -15.92 -7.69 -11.09
CA LEU A 21 -15.49 -8.40 -9.88
C LEU A 21 -14.67 -9.67 -10.17
N VAL A 22 -14.64 -10.16 -11.40
CA VAL A 22 -14.07 -11.48 -11.74
C VAL A 22 -13.10 -11.43 -12.93
N GLY A 23 -12.99 -10.28 -13.58
CA GLY A 23 -12.16 -10.06 -14.76
C GLY A 23 -10.66 -10.25 -14.48
N PRO A 24 -9.87 -10.41 -15.56
CA PRO A 24 -8.42 -10.52 -15.45
C PRO A 24 -7.84 -9.25 -14.81
N GLY A 25 -6.92 -9.44 -13.85
CA GLY A 25 -6.29 -8.33 -13.12
C GLY A 25 -7.10 -7.77 -11.95
N ILE A 26 -8.35 -8.22 -11.72
CA ILE A 26 -9.15 -7.77 -10.56
C ILE A 26 -8.72 -8.55 -9.29
N PRO A 27 -8.23 -7.87 -8.24
CA PRO A 27 -7.89 -8.53 -6.98
C PRO A 27 -9.14 -9.07 -6.28
N ARG A 28 -9.14 -10.35 -5.93
CA ARG A 28 -10.27 -11.01 -5.22
C ARG A 28 -10.13 -11.01 -3.70
N GLY A 29 -8.96 -10.64 -3.19
CA GLY A 29 -8.67 -10.59 -1.77
C GLY A 29 -7.25 -10.12 -1.52
N ALA A 30 -6.99 -9.72 -0.28
CA ALA A 30 -5.66 -9.38 0.20
C ALA A 30 -5.28 -10.38 1.29
N ARG A 31 -4.03 -10.86 1.25
CA ARG A 31 -3.46 -11.70 2.31
C ARG A 31 -2.33 -10.92 2.95
N VAL A 32 -2.32 -10.88 4.29
CA VAL A 32 -1.17 -10.37 5.03
C VAL A 32 0.01 -11.32 4.81
N VAL A 33 1.13 -10.78 4.36
CA VAL A 33 2.36 -11.56 4.08
C VAL A 33 3.43 -11.34 5.14
N ALA A 34 3.48 -10.15 5.74
CA ALA A 34 4.36 -9.83 6.85
C ALA A 34 3.84 -8.63 7.63
N ALA A 35 4.43 -8.43 8.82
CA ALA A 35 4.27 -7.23 9.63
C ALA A 35 5.62 -6.50 9.72
N LEU A 36 5.63 -5.18 9.60
CA LEU A 36 6.81 -4.33 9.68
C LEU A 36 6.80 -3.59 11.03
N PRO A 37 7.48 -4.08 12.08
CA PRO A 37 7.38 -3.51 13.42
C PRO A 37 8.11 -2.16 13.52
N HIS A 38 7.39 -1.07 13.27
CA HIS A 38 7.92 0.28 13.42
C HIS A 38 8.18 0.65 14.89
N GLY A 39 7.40 0.12 15.84
CA GLY A 39 7.53 0.35 17.29
C GLY A 39 6.78 1.58 17.82
N GLU A 40 6.36 2.48 16.93
CA GLU A 40 5.52 3.65 17.22
C GLU A 40 4.34 3.67 16.24
N VAL A 41 3.39 4.59 16.44
CA VAL A 41 2.29 4.82 15.49
C VAL A 41 2.87 5.22 14.12
N VAL A 42 2.45 4.49 13.07
CA VAL A 42 2.85 4.77 11.68
C VAL A 42 1.82 5.70 11.05
N CYS A 43 2.24 6.92 10.71
CA CYS A 43 1.37 7.94 10.09
C CYS A 43 1.52 7.99 8.57
N ALA A 44 2.63 7.49 8.03
CA ALA A 44 2.91 7.52 6.60
C ALA A 44 3.58 6.21 6.15
N VAL A 45 3.21 5.75 4.95
CA VAL A 45 3.84 4.62 4.27
C VAL A 45 4.12 4.98 2.82
N ALA A 46 5.29 4.58 2.32
CA ALA A 46 5.63 4.67 0.89
C ALA A 46 6.25 3.37 0.41
N LEU A 47 6.03 3.05 -0.87
CA LEU A 47 6.56 1.85 -1.51
C LEU A 47 7.37 2.27 -2.74
N SER A 48 8.57 1.72 -2.86
CA SER A 48 9.39 1.80 -4.06
C SER A 48 9.51 0.41 -4.66
N LEU A 49 9.00 0.23 -5.89
CA LEU A 49 8.95 -1.05 -6.57
C LEU A 49 9.81 -0.98 -7.83
N SER A 50 11.03 -1.50 -7.75
CA SER A 50 11.92 -1.70 -8.90
C SER A 50 11.95 -3.19 -9.29
N SER A 51 12.45 -3.51 -10.49
CA SER A 51 12.47 -4.90 -10.99
C SER A 51 13.34 -5.83 -10.15
N SER A 52 14.38 -5.30 -9.50
CA SER A 52 15.36 -6.07 -8.72
C SER A 52 15.27 -5.83 -7.22
N ALA A 53 14.59 -4.77 -6.78
CA ALA A 53 14.52 -4.37 -5.38
C ALA A 53 13.17 -3.74 -5.06
N ARG A 54 12.59 -4.11 -3.93
CA ARG A 54 11.37 -3.50 -3.40
C ARG A 54 11.62 -3.00 -2.00
N HIS A 55 11.26 -1.75 -1.75
CA HIS A 55 11.42 -1.12 -0.45
C HIS A 55 10.10 -0.59 0.08
N ALA A 56 9.91 -0.74 1.39
CA ALA A 56 8.87 -0.04 2.14
C ALA A 56 9.51 0.99 3.06
N TYR A 57 8.86 2.15 3.16
CA TYR A 57 9.22 3.21 4.08
C TYR A 57 8.06 3.38 5.05
N THR A 58 8.33 3.30 6.34
CA THR A 58 7.33 3.53 7.39
C THR A 58 7.76 4.74 8.20
N GLY A 59 6.93 5.79 8.24
CA GLY A 59 7.18 7.00 9.02
C GLY A 59 6.33 7.03 10.28
N GLY A 60 6.97 7.28 11.42
CA GLY A 60 6.34 7.44 12.72
C GLY A 60 6.91 8.64 13.47
N LYS A 61 6.94 8.58 14.81
CA LYS A 61 7.42 9.69 15.63
C LYS A 61 8.91 9.98 15.36
N GLY A 62 9.19 11.08 14.66
CA GLY A 62 10.53 11.62 14.44
C GLY A 62 11.47 10.77 13.58
N CYS A 63 11.02 9.65 13.01
CA CYS A 63 11.88 8.79 12.20
C CYS A 63 11.12 8.10 11.07
N VAL A 64 11.88 7.72 10.04
CA VAL A 64 11.46 6.83 8.96
C VAL A 64 12.32 5.58 9.01
N LYS A 65 11.69 4.41 9.06
CA LYS A 65 12.37 3.11 8.94
C LYS A 65 12.25 2.60 7.52
N LEU A 66 13.36 2.06 7.00
CA LEU A 66 13.45 1.45 5.70
C LEU A 66 13.41 -0.07 5.82
N TRP A 67 12.65 -0.71 4.95
CA TRP A 67 12.49 -2.17 4.91
C TRP A 67 12.76 -2.65 3.49
N ASP A 68 13.60 -3.68 3.35
CA ASP A 68 13.66 -4.47 2.14
C ASP A 68 12.50 -5.48 2.16
N ILE A 69 11.62 -5.36 1.17
CA ILE A 69 10.45 -6.21 0.95
C ILE A 69 10.57 -6.98 -0.38
N THR A 70 11.79 -7.15 -0.88
CA THR A 70 12.07 -7.95 -2.08
C THR A 70 11.62 -9.39 -1.88
N ASN A 71 11.75 -9.93 -0.66
CA ASN A 71 11.04 -11.14 -0.23
C ASN A 71 9.90 -10.78 0.75
N PRO A 72 8.63 -10.72 0.29
CA PRO A 72 7.51 -10.27 1.13
C PRO A 72 7.21 -11.16 2.34
N GLY A 73 7.69 -12.41 2.37
CA GLY A 73 7.52 -13.32 3.51
C GLY A 73 8.59 -13.14 4.60
N SER A 74 9.66 -12.41 4.33
CA SER A 74 10.75 -12.17 5.27
C SER A 74 11.34 -10.77 5.07
N PRO A 75 10.58 -9.71 5.35
CA PRO A 75 11.10 -8.35 5.21
C PRO A 75 12.26 -8.13 6.18
N THR A 76 13.31 -7.47 5.71
CA THR A 76 14.48 -7.12 6.53
C THR A 76 14.52 -5.62 6.76
N THR A 77 14.83 -5.21 7.99
CA THR A 77 15.11 -3.80 8.29
C THR A 77 16.42 -3.41 7.63
N LEU A 78 16.42 -2.32 6.88
CA LEU A 78 17.64 -1.67 6.43
C LEU A 78 17.98 -0.54 7.41
N GLU A 79 19.28 -0.30 7.61
CA GLU A 79 19.76 0.81 8.44
C GLU A 79 19.19 2.14 7.94
N PRO A 80 18.77 3.05 8.84
CA PRO A 80 18.21 4.33 8.44
C PRO A 80 19.25 5.13 7.66
N LEU A 81 18.93 5.45 6.39
CA LEU A 81 19.82 6.19 5.50
C LEU A 81 20.08 7.63 5.98
N SER A 82 19.20 8.18 6.82
CA SER A 82 19.42 9.47 7.48
C SER A 82 18.47 9.66 8.67
N GLN A 83 19.03 10.10 9.79
CA GLN A 83 18.30 10.71 10.89
C GLN A 83 18.48 12.23 10.71
N LEU A 84 17.40 12.96 10.42
CA LEU A 84 17.44 14.41 10.61
C LEU A 84 17.22 14.66 12.09
N ASP A 85 18.27 15.07 12.79
CA ASP A 85 18.12 15.65 14.10
C ASP A 85 17.32 16.95 13.93
N CYS A 86 16.09 16.96 14.46
CA CYS A 86 15.26 18.15 14.47
C CYS A 86 15.92 19.22 15.36
N LEU A 87 16.05 20.44 14.81
CA LEU A 87 16.40 21.69 15.49
C LEU A 87 15.62 21.91 16.78
#